data_AF-A0A2E5JIG4-F1
#
_entry.id   AF-A0A2E5JIG4-F1
#
_cell.length_a   1.000
_cell.length_b   1.000
_cell.length_c   1.000
_cell.angle_alpha   90.00
_cell.angle_beta   90.00
_cell.angle_gamma   90.00
#
_symmetry.space_group_name_H-M   'P 1'
#
loop_
_entity.id
_entity.type
_entity.pdbx_description
1 polymer ?
#
loop_
_entity_poly.entity_id
_entity_poly.type
_entity_poly.pdbx_seq_one_letter_code
_entity_poly.pdbx_strand_id
1 'polypeptide(L)'
;MNKQHPEHAGQWFIFKGEQHRGPYQTEEMVNLFALGVIGHRDLVWREGGGTWMAFCDQAAFKELIFKEEQPEEELPPIEVPTAKPVESEFKVEMPPPPVPDEVELALEEEELPELPPDLPLEVETFVEEEQELVEENDKTSPALSFQDAIIEDDDENEDDDENEDEDDRSTRSYAKIVAGIFFVVTLVASLLWFTQFRLQTYDLIGLENAEVQNFNAVLIDQKSDHLVRLTKDSNVVWAAVPGVIEGEAYLKLTSVAGRVLATDPVAMTAQGEMVQGLVPFKKFEFSSGQQLIQGEYDYQVAVRPKGAVSRLASILAPYPLFNKISWVKNHTKGHTYTGRLSFYNGSKTKFDSDLEDFKSKIWVSMSKPLKNRLEKYETLKQLGLKLHELWHDRLGVAVTWRAFKKYDAGYARDIAPVLQDLIVDSVRIARTYEDESPLVSRLYKEIEETGKQVAELASTMSKDSKAVRRYRNSDKARLKSQFESMWNPILEKIDSKIKALRVEFENLEQGYKSN
;
A
#
# COMPACT_ATOMS: atom_id res chain seq x y z
N MET A 1 -19.46 -10.15 25.81
CA MET A 1 -18.52 -11.30 25.76
C MET A 1 -18.65 -11.93 24.37
N ASN A 2 -17.78 -11.54 23.44
CA ASN A 2 -17.79 -12.05 22.06
C ASN A 2 -17.14 -13.43 22.01
N LYS A 3 -17.81 -14.39 21.36
CA LYS A 3 -17.26 -15.71 21.06
C LYS A 3 -16.17 -15.56 20.01
N GLN A 4 -14.91 -15.76 20.40
CA GLN A 4 -13.76 -15.75 19.48
C GLN A 4 -13.77 -17.02 18.63
N HIS A 5 -13.60 -16.85 17.32
CA HIS A 5 -13.41 -17.95 16.37
C HIS A 5 -11.96 -18.46 16.47
N PRO A 6 -11.72 -19.77 16.68
CA PRO A 6 -10.38 -20.33 16.93
C PRO A 6 -9.43 -20.34 15.71
N GLU A 7 -9.88 -19.91 14.53
CA GLU A 7 -9.09 -19.94 13.30
C GLU A 7 -8.16 -18.73 13.11
N HIS A 8 -8.23 -17.74 14.00
CA HIS A 8 -7.46 -16.48 13.89
C HIS A 8 -6.36 -16.32 14.95
N ALA A 9 -6.05 -17.38 15.71
CA ALA A 9 -5.05 -17.32 16.77
C ALA A 9 -3.66 -16.96 16.23
N GLY A 10 -3.16 -15.78 16.61
CA GLY A 10 -1.81 -15.31 16.25
C GLY A 10 -1.74 -14.34 15.07
N GLN A 11 -2.88 -13.87 14.56
CA GLN A 11 -2.93 -12.89 13.47
C GLN A 11 -2.68 -11.46 13.98
N TRP A 12 -2.10 -10.63 13.10
CA TRP A 12 -1.74 -9.23 13.37
C TRP A 12 -2.63 -8.28 12.58
N PHE A 13 -2.90 -7.12 13.18
CA PHE A 13 -3.65 -6.03 12.59
C PHE A 13 -2.83 -4.74 12.72
N ILE A 14 -2.90 -3.89 11.69
CA ILE A 14 -2.21 -2.60 11.64
C ILE A 14 -3.26 -1.50 11.66
N PHE A 15 -3.07 -0.48 12.50
CA PHE A 15 -3.92 0.69 12.56
C PHE A 15 -3.26 1.85 11.80
N LYS A 16 -3.87 2.26 10.69
CA LYS A 16 -3.44 3.42 9.90
C LYS A 16 -4.62 4.34 9.61
N GLY A 17 -4.57 5.55 10.14
CA GLY A 17 -5.70 6.48 10.10
C GLY A 17 -6.84 6.00 10.98
N GLU A 18 -8.04 5.84 10.43
CA GLU A 18 -9.22 5.33 11.14
C GLU A 18 -9.53 3.85 10.88
N GLN A 19 -8.73 3.19 10.03
CA GLN A 19 -8.97 1.81 9.62
C GLN A 19 -7.91 0.84 10.15
N HIS A 20 -8.38 -0.36 10.46
CA HIS A 20 -7.59 -1.49 10.91
C HIS A 20 -7.45 -2.47 9.75
N ARG A 21 -6.22 -2.68 9.27
CA ARG A 21 -5.88 -3.59 8.17
C ARG A 21 -5.38 -4.92 8.74
N GLY A 22 -5.78 -6.03 8.13
CA GLY A 22 -5.43 -7.39 8.54
C GLY A 22 -6.59 -8.35 8.29
N PRO A 23 -6.48 -9.61 8.72
CA PRO A 23 -5.35 -10.18 9.48
C PRO A 23 -4.09 -10.44 8.64
N TYR A 24 -2.92 -10.24 9.24
CA TYR A 24 -1.61 -10.56 8.67
C TYR A 24 -0.87 -11.61 9.49
N GLN A 25 -0.04 -12.43 8.84
CA GLN A 25 0.90 -13.32 9.51
C GLN A 25 2.14 -12.56 10.01
N THR A 26 2.86 -13.11 10.99
CA THR A 26 4.09 -12.49 11.53
C THR A 26 5.13 -12.23 10.43
N GLU A 27 5.32 -13.15 9.48
CA GLU A 27 6.25 -12.98 8.36
C GLU A 27 5.82 -11.85 7.40
N GLU A 28 4.51 -11.72 7.15
CA GLU A 28 3.96 -10.66 6.31
C GLU A 28 4.14 -9.29 6.97
N MET A 29 3.99 -9.20 8.29
CA MET A 29 4.26 -7.96 9.04
C MET A 29 5.72 -7.54 8.94
N VAL A 30 6.67 -8.49 8.97
CA VAL A 30 8.10 -8.20 8.77
C VAL A 30 8.36 -7.71 7.34
N ASN A 31 7.72 -8.31 6.33
CA ASN A 31 7.83 -7.86 4.94
C ASN A 31 7.20 -6.47 4.72
N LEU A 32 6.03 -6.20 5.28
CA LEU A 32 5.39 -4.88 5.23
C LEU A 32 6.27 -3.81 5.88
N PHE A 33 6.96 -4.16 6.96
CA PHE A 33 7.94 -3.29 7.60
C PHE A 33 9.19 -3.07 6.73
N ALA A 34 9.75 -4.13 6.15
CA ALA A 34 10.90 -4.04 5.24
C ALA A 34 10.62 -3.21 3.98
N LEU A 35 9.38 -3.28 3.47
CA LEU A 35 8.90 -2.48 2.33
C LEU A 35 8.57 -1.03 2.69
N GLY A 36 8.66 -0.64 3.98
CA GLY A 36 8.31 0.70 4.44
C GLY A 36 6.80 0.99 4.47
N VAL A 37 5.97 -0.03 4.29
CA VAL A 37 4.49 0.10 4.32
C VAL A 37 4.00 0.34 5.74
N ILE A 38 4.70 -0.19 6.76
CA ILE A 38 4.50 0.16 8.16
C ILE A 38 5.77 0.76 8.76
N GLY A 39 5.61 1.89 9.45
CA GLY A 39 6.68 2.57 10.17
C GLY A 39 6.86 2.04 11.59
N HIS A 40 7.98 2.40 12.24
CA HIS A 40 8.28 1.98 13.62
C HIS A 40 7.20 2.36 14.64
N ARG A 41 6.53 3.49 14.42
CA ARG A 41 5.51 4.06 15.32
C ARG A 41 4.08 3.64 14.97
N ASP A 42 3.90 2.91 13.87
CA ASP A 42 2.56 2.47 13.48
C ASP A 42 2.04 1.48 14.52
N LEU A 43 0.78 1.67 14.91
CA LEU A 43 0.14 0.87 15.95
C LEU A 43 -0.26 -0.48 15.36
N VAL A 44 0.16 -1.55 16.02
CA VAL A 44 -0.18 -2.92 15.65
C VAL A 44 -0.77 -3.66 16.83
N TRP A 45 -1.73 -4.52 16.54
CA TRP A 45 -2.44 -5.32 17.52
C TRP A 45 -2.40 -6.78 17.11
N ARG A 46 -2.23 -7.66 18.08
CA ARG A 46 -2.26 -9.10 17.87
C ARG A 46 -3.58 -9.64 18.39
N GLU A 47 -4.20 -10.56 17.68
CA GLU A 47 -5.43 -11.15 18.15
C GLU A 47 -5.23 -11.89 19.48
N GLY A 48 -6.01 -11.51 20.49
CA GLY A 48 -5.85 -11.96 21.88
C GLY A 48 -4.78 -11.20 22.69
N GLY A 49 -4.00 -10.33 22.03
CA GLY A 49 -2.98 -9.48 22.63
C GLY A 49 -3.52 -8.10 23.00
N GLY A 50 -4.16 -7.99 24.16
CA GLY A 50 -4.46 -6.74 24.88
C GLY A 50 -4.63 -5.46 24.04
N THR A 51 -3.69 -4.53 24.18
CA THR A 51 -3.74 -3.16 23.65
C THR A 51 -2.97 -3.00 22.35
N TRP A 52 -3.37 -2.02 21.52
CA TRP A 52 -2.57 -1.55 20.39
C TRP A 52 -1.22 -1.02 20.90
N MET A 53 -0.12 -1.51 20.32
CA MET A 53 1.23 -1.06 20.67
C MET A 53 1.98 -0.69 19.40
N ALA A 54 2.94 0.23 19.50
CA ALA A 54 3.78 0.56 18.35
C ALA A 54 4.53 -0.69 17.86
N PHE A 55 4.74 -0.79 16.54
CA PHE A 55 5.39 -1.94 15.91
C PHE A 55 6.76 -2.27 16.52
N CYS A 56 7.55 -1.25 16.90
CA CYS A 56 8.85 -1.43 17.56
C CYS A 56 8.78 -1.98 18.99
N ASP A 57 7.65 -1.83 19.69
CA ASP A 57 7.50 -2.20 21.10
C ASP A 57 6.98 -3.63 21.28
N GLN A 58 6.53 -4.26 20.19
CA GLN A 58 6.07 -5.63 20.18
C GLN A 58 7.25 -6.60 20.34
N ALA A 59 7.25 -7.36 21.44
CA ALA A 59 8.30 -8.33 21.76
C ALA A 59 8.55 -9.34 20.61
N ALA A 60 7.48 -9.75 19.90
CA ALA A 60 7.56 -10.69 18.79
C ALA A 60 8.40 -10.19 17.61
N PHE A 61 8.42 -8.87 17.36
CA PHE A 61 9.21 -8.28 16.27
C PHE A 61 10.56 -7.77 16.75
N LYS A 62 10.68 -7.47 18.05
CA LYS A 62 11.92 -7.00 18.64
C LYS A 62 13.06 -7.99 18.44
N GLU A 63 12.78 -9.29 18.63
CA GLU A 63 13.76 -10.37 18.42
C GLU A 63 14.03 -10.69 16.95
N LEU A 64 13.12 -10.37 16.02
CA LEU A 64 13.28 -10.66 14.59
C LEU A 64 14.00 -9.54 13.83
N ILE A 65 13.79 -8.30 14.25
CA ILE A 65 14.31 -7.10 13.56
C ILE A 65 15.61 -6.62 14.21
N PHE A 66 15.75 -6.79 15.53
CA PHE A 66 16.90 -6.33 16.31
C PHE A 66 17.68 -7.49 16.91
N LYS A 67 17.66 -8.67 16.28
CA LYS A 67 18.62 -9.72 16.61
C LYS A 67 20.01 -9.20 16.27
N GLU A 68 20.66 -8.57 17.24
CA GLU A 68 22.11 -8.45 17.26
C GLU A 68 22.64 -9.88 17.06
N GLU A 69 23.47 -10.07 16.03
CA GLU A 69 24.34 -11.23 15.93
C GLU A 69 25.06 -11.33 17.28
N GLN A 70 24.65 -12.30 18.11
CA GLN A 70 25.44 -12.66 19.27
C GLN A 70 26.81 -13.10 18.73
N PRO A 71 27.92 -12.60 19.29
CA PRO A 71 29.24 -13.08 18.94
C PRO A 71 29.26 -14.60 19.10
N GLU A 72 29.73 -15.30 18.06
CA GLU A 72 30.01 -16.73 18.14
C GLU A 72 30.78 -17.04 19.44
N GLU A 73 30.24 -18.00 20.16
CA GLU A 73 30.72 -18.55 21.43
C GLU A 73 32.25 -18.74 21.39
N GLU A 74 32.98 -17.96 22.19
CA GLU A 74 34.42 -18.07 22.34
C GLU A 74 34.78 -19.50 22.83
N LEU A 75 35.66 -20.14 22.06
CA LEU A 75 36.32 -21.39 22.44
C LEU A 75 36.95 -21.29 23.84
N PRO A 76 37.02 -22.40 24.59
CA PRO A 76 37.42 -22.39 25.99
C PRO A 76 38.83 -21.78 26.21
N PRO A 77 39.04 -21.12 27.36
CA PRO A 77 40.22 -20.31 27.63
C PRO A 77 41.49 -21.17 27.71
N ILE A 78 42.50 -20.76 26.94
CA ILE A 78 43.87 -21.27 27.09
C ILE A 78 44.45 -20.67 28.39
N GLU A 79 44.78 -21.54 29.34
CA GLU A 79 45.47 -21.19 30.58
C GLU A 79 46.85 -20.59 30.29
N VAL A 80 47.00 -19.28 30.50
CA VAL A 80 48.30 -18.60 30.46
C VAL A 80 48.90 -18.56 31.87
N PRO A 81 50.19 -18.92 32.07
CA PRO A 81 50.78 -19.02 33.40
C PRO A 81 50.89 -17.67 34.10
N THR A 82 50.55 -17.67 35.38
CA THR A 82 50.62 -16.58 36.34
C THR A 82 52.04 -16.00 36.46
N ALA A 83 52.22 -14.73 36.10
CA ALA A 83 53.41 -13.95 36.44
C ALA A 83 53.07 -12.87 37.48
N LYS A 84 53.92 -12.79 38.50
CA LYS A 84 53.80 -12.00 39.74
C LYS A 84 53.58 -10.49 39.51
N PRO A 85 52.94 -9.79 40.46
CA PRO A 85 52.75 -8.35 40.42
C PRO A 85 54.06 -7.63 40.75
N VAL A 86 54.43 -6.66 39.91
CA VAL A 86 55.45 -5.66 40.23
C VAL A 86 54.72 -4.37 40.53
N GLU A 87 54.71 -3.98 41.80
CA GLU A 87 54.36 -2.63 42.25
C GLU A 87 55.35 -1.63 41.64
N SER A 88 54.81 -0.60 40.99
CA SER A 88 55.57 0.55 40.50
C SER A 88 54.70 1.79 40.66
N GLU A 89 54.87 2.47 41.79
CA GLU A 89 54.45 3.85 41.99
C GLU A 89 55.17 4.76 40.97
N PHE A 90 54.43 5.32 40.02
CA PHE A 90 54.89 6.45 39.21
C PHE A 90 53.87 7.57 39.29
N LYS A 91 54.10 8.49 40.23
CA LYS A 91 53.39 9.77 40.32
C LYS A 91 53.99 10.72 39.28
N VAL A 92 53.34 10.84 38.13
CA VAL A 92 53.69 11.85 37.12
C VAL A 92 52.87 13.10 37.41
N GLU A 93 53.54 14.12 37.94
CA GLU A 93 53.02 15.47 38.10
C GLU A 93 53.02 16.14 36.72
N MET A 94 51.83 16.41 36.19
CA MET A 94 51.62 17.04 34.89
C MET A 94 51.60 18.57 35.10
N PRO A 95 52.47 19.36 34.44
CA PRO A 95 52.33 20.82 34.46
C PRO A 95 51.09 21.24 33.64
N PRO A 96 50.36 22.29 34.07
CA PRO A 96 49.21 22.80 33.34
C PRO A 96 49.63 23.38 31.97
N PRO A 97 48.76 23.28 30.95
CA PRO A 97 49.03 23.80 29.61
C PRO A 97 49.12 25.34 29.62
N PRO A 98 49.93 25.93 28.74
CA PRO A 98 49.99 27.38 28.57
C PRO A 98 48.66 27.91 28.02
N VAL A 99 48.16 28.96 28.66
CA VAL A 99 47.02 29.76 28.22
C VAL A 99 47.40 30.46 26.91
N PRO A 100 46.59 30.38 25.84
CA PRO A 100 46.85 31.13 24.60
C PRO A 100 46.66 32.63 24.83
N ASP A 101 47.61 33.43 24.35
CA ASP A 101 47.53 34.88 24.27
C ASP A 101 46.29 35.33 23.50
N GLU A 102 45.65 36.37 24.03
CA GLU A 102 44.52 37.09 23.46
C GLU A 102 44.85 37.56 22.04
N VAL A 103 44.21 36.96 21.05
CA VAL A 103 44.11 37.51 19.70
C VAL A 103 42.95 38.49 19.72
N GLU A 104 43.25 39.78 19.72
CA GLU A 104 42.28 40.86 19.46
C GLU A 104 41.56 40.57 18.13
N LEU A 105 40.28 40.18 18.23
CA LEU A 105 39.34 40.19 17.12
C LEU A 105 39.10 41.65 16.71
N ALA A 106 39.69 42.07 15.59
CA ALA A 106 39.18 43.19 14.83
C ALA A 106 37.87 42.73 14.17
N LEU A 107 36.73 43.08 14.79
CA LEU A 107 35.42 43.04 14.14
C LEU A 107 35.41 44.13 13.06
N GLU A 108 35.49 43.72 11.80
CA GLU A 108 35.13 44.54 10.65
C GLU A 108 33.60 44.44 10.52
N GLU A 109 32.92 45.51 10.89
CA GLU A 109 31.47 45.66 10.89
C GLU A 109 31.00 45.84 9.44
N GLU A 110 30.58 44.75 8.81
CA GLU A 110 30.02 44.75 7.46
C GLU A 110 28.55 45.22 7.53
N GLU A 111 28.30 46.47 7.09
CA GLU A 111 26.97 47.08 6.98
C GLU A 111 26.07 46.23 6.05
N LEU A 112 25.06 45.60 6.64
CA LEU A 112 23.96 44.98 5.91
C LEU A 112 23.06 46.07 5.29
N PRO A 113 22.68 45.97 4.01
CA PRO A 113 21.77 46.92 3.38
C PRO A 113 20.36 46.81 3.97
N GLU A 114 19.79 47.97 4.29
CA GLU A 114 18.42 48.14 4.80
C GLU A 114 17.38 47.52 3.83
N LEU A 115 16.58 46.60 4.38
CA LEU A 115 15.42 46.04 3.68
C LEU A 115 14.34 47.11 3.48
N PRO A 116 13.65 47.13 2.32
CA PRO A 116 12.57 48.07 2.06
C PRO A 116 11.33 47.80 2.96
N PRO A 117 10.51 48.84 3.20
CA PRO A 117 9.43 48.80 4.17
C PRO A 117 8.28 47.86 3.79
N ASP A 118 7.71 47.25 4.82
CA ASP A 118 6.56 46.36 4.80
C ASP A 118 5.40 46.88 3.94
N LEU A 119 5.02 46.08 2.94
CA LEU A 119 3.76 46.22 2.22
C LEU A 119 2.60 45.77 3.13
N PRO A 120 1.48 46.51 3.16
CA PRO A 120 0.33 46.13 3.97
C PRO A 120 -0.29 44.83 3.46
N LEU A 121 -0.45 43.87 4.37
CA LEU A 121 -1.29 42.67 4.19
C LEU A 121 -2.73 43.11 3.92
N GLU A 122 -3.19 42.94 2.68
CA GLU A 122 -4.62 42.85 2.38
C GLU A 122 -5.15 41.53 2.94
N VAL A 123 -5.85 41.64 4.07
CA VAL A 123 -6.65 40.56 4.63
C VAL A 123 -7.90 40.44 3.75
N GLU A 124 -7.89 39.50 2.81
CA GLU A 124 -9.13 39.02 2.19
C GLU A 124 -9.95 38.28 3.24
N THR A 125 -10.89 39.01 3.84
CA THR A 125 -12.00 38.46 4.61
C THR A 125 -12.84 37.58 3.69
N PHE A 126 -12.69 36.26 3.80
CA PHE A 126 -13.69 35.31 3.32
C PHE A 126 -14.94 35.47 4.16
N VAL A 127 -15.98 36.05 3.55
CA VAL A 127 -17.34 36.09 4.06
C VAL A 127 -17.89 34.67 3.97
N GLU A 128 -18.07 34.05 5.13
CA GLU A 128 -18.80 32.80 5.29
C GLU A 128 -20.28 33.11 5.09
N GLU A 129 -20.81 32.79 3.90
CA GLU A 129 -22.23 32.94 3.59
C GLU A 129 -22.98 31.71 4.15
N GLU A 130 -23.42 31.81 5.40
CA GLU A 130 -24.47 30.96 5.95
C GLU A 130 -25.76 31.16 5.13
N GLN A 131 -26.03 30.22 4.23
CA GLN A 131 -27.39 30.01 3.73
C GLN A 131 -28.09 28.97 4.61
N GLU A 132 -28.58 29.49 5.73
CA GLU A 132 -29.80 29.04 6.38
C GLU A 132 -30.96 29.32 5.41
N LEU A 133 -31.78 28.31 5.04
CA LEU A 133 -33.19 28.50 4.67
C LEU A 133 -33.95 27.17 4.41
N VAL A 134 -34.95 26.99 5.28
CA VAL A 134 -36.28 26.36 5.08
C VAL A 134 -36.37 24.83 5.11
N GLU A 135 -36.61 24.33 6.33
CA GLU A 135 -37.51 23.20 6.56
C GLU A 135 -38.95 23.61 6.17
N GLU A 136 -39.46 23.10 5.04
CA GLU A 136 -40.90 23.11 4.77
C GLU A 136 -41.47 21.69 4.92
N ASN A 137 -41.92 21.48 6.14
CA ASN A 137 -43.06 20.68 6.57
C ASN A 137 -44.07 20.39 5.43
N ASP A 138 -44.14 19.13 4.98
CA ASP A 138 -45.42 18.62 4.46
C ASP A 138 -45.74 17.24 5.04
N LYS A 139 -46.76 17.27 5.90
CA LYS A 139 -47.43 16.13 6.50
C LYS A 139 -48.48 15.69 5.50
N THR A 140 -48.34 14.49 4.95
CA THR A 140 -49.51 13.64 4.67
C THR A 140 -49.07 12.20 4.48
N SER A 141 -49.22 11.40 5.55
CA SER A 141 -49.51 9.98 5.39
C SER A 141 -50.94 9.80 4.84
N PRO A 142 -51.28 8.64 4.27
CA PRO A 142 -51.61 7.53 5.15
C PRO A 142 -50.88 6.23 4.79
N ALA A 143 -50.49 5.55 5.87
CA ALA A 143 -50.17 4.13 5.88
C ALA A 143 -51.41 3.32 5.46
N LEU A 144 -51.25 2.45 4.47
CA LEU A 144 -52.17 1.35 4.19
C LEU A 144 -51.72 0.16 5.04
N SER A 145 -52.41 -0.08 6.16
CA SER A 145 -52.34 -1.34 6.89
C SER A 145 -53.12 -2.40 6.11
N PHE A 146 -52.43 -3.43 5.64
CA PHE A 146 -53.04 -4.69 5.22
C PHE A 146 -53.01 -5.64 6.41
N GLN A 147 -54.12 -5.76 7.12
CA GLN A 147 -54.40 -6.89 8.00
C GLN A 147 -55.91 -7.12 8.11
N ASP A 148 -56.25 -8.40 7.97
CA ASP A 148 -57.44 -9.10 8.46
C ASP A 148 -58.77 -8.86 7.74
N ALA A 149 -58.99 -9.64 6.68
CA ALA A 149 -60.30 -10.17 6.31
C ALA A 149 -60.26 -11.69 6.49
N ILE A 150 -60.49 -12.14 7.73
CA ILE A 150 -60.88 -13.51 8.03
C ILE A 150 -62.37 -13.60 7.72
N ILE A 151 -62.68 -14.58 6.87
CA ILE A 151 -64.03 -15.05 6.57
C ILE A 151 -64.48 -15.81 7.83
N GLU A 152 -65.48 -15.29 8.53
CA GLU A 152 -66.29 -16.08 9.46
C GLU A 152 -67.49 -16.62 8.67
N ASP A 153 -67.46 -17.94 8.47
CA ASP A 153 -68.64 -18.76 8.26
C ASP A 153 -69.52 -18.65 9.50
N ASP A 154 -70.82 -18.37 9.33
CA ASP A 154 -71.80 -18.87 10.29
C ASP A 154 -73.09 -19.26 9.59
N ASP A 155 -73.50 -20.47 9.93
CA ASP A 155 -74.69 -21.20 9.53
C ASP A 155 -75.97 -20.41 9.86
N GLU A 156 -76.98 -20.51 9.00
CA GLU A 156 -78.35 -20.77 9.48
C GLU A 156 -79.20 -21.40 8.35
N ASN A 157 -79.74 -22.57 8.69
CA ASN A 157 -80.67 -23.39 7.92
C ASN A 157 -82.02 -22.69 7.72
N GLU A 158 -82.75 -23.05 6.66
CA GLU A 158 -84.14 -23.55 6.74
C GLU A 158 -84.66 -23.94 5.33
N ASP A 159 -84.76 -25.26 5.14
CA ASP A 159 -85.90 -26.05 4.67
C ASP A 159 -86.69 -25.76 3.37
N ASP A 160 -87.02 -26.90 2.76
CA ASP A 160 -88.12 -27.22 1.83
C ASP A 160 -88.13 -26.61 0.43
N ASP A 161 -87.90 -27.44 -0.59
CA ASP A 161 -89.05 -28.15 -1.18
C ASP A 161 -88.61 -29.25 -2.15
N GLU A 162 -89.42 -30.31 -2.17
CA GLU A 162 -89.31 -31.50 -3.00
C GLU A 162 -89.29 -31.17 -4.51
N ASN A 163 -88.54 -31.92 -5.29
CA ASN A 163 -89.08 -32.61 -6.47
C ASN A 163 -88.06 -33.60 -7.06
N GLU A 164 -88.60 -34.77 -7.37
CA GLU A 164 -88.02 -35.86 -8.13
C GLU A 164 -87.51 -35.37 -9.49
N ASP A 165 -86.36 -35.87 -9.94
CA ASP A 165 -86.25 -36.52 -11.24
C ASP A 165 -84.81 -37.01 -11.50
N GLU A 166 -84.77 -38.21 -12.06
CA GLU A 166 -83.59 -38.92 -12.53
C GLU A 166 -82.81 -38.11 -13.60
N ASP A 167 -81.48 -38.29 -13.58
CA ASP A 167 -80.57 -38.37 -14.74
C ASP A 167 -79.27 -37.56 -14.63
N ASP A 168 -78.18 -38.34 -14.55
CA ASP A 168 -76.98 -38.22 -15.39
C ASP A 168 -76.21 -36.89 -15.32
N ARG A 169 -75.29 -36.72 -14.34
CA ARG A 169 -74.44 -35.51 -14.27
C ARG A 169 -73.19 -35.58 -13.37
N SER A 170 -72.38 -36.63 -13.44
CA SER A 170 -71.10 -36.67 -12.67
C SER A 170 -69.92 -35.89 -13.28
N THR A 171 -70.10 -35.24 -14.45
CA THR A 171 -69.02 -34.49 -15.14
C THR A 171 -69.13 -32.97 -15.02
N ARG A 172 -70.23 -32.41 -14.48
CA ARG A 172 -70.43 -30.94 -14.39
C ARG A 172 -69.78 -30.27 -13.18
N SER A 173 -69.39 -30.99 -12.11
CA SER A 173 -68.69 -30.36 -10.97
C SER A 173 -67.20 -30.10 -11.29
N TYR A 174 -66.55 -31.02 -11.99
CA TYR A 174 -65.14 -30.88 -12.39
C TYR A 174 -64.95 -29.70 -13.37
N ALA A 175 -65.91 -29.49 -14.28
CA ALA A 175 -65.87 -28.36 -15.21
C ALA A 175 -65.92 -26.99 -14.50
N LYS A 176 -66.66 -26.86 -13.39
CA LYS A 176 -66.71 -25.63 -12.59
C LYS A 176 -65.39 -25.38 -11.84
N ILE A 177 -64.78 -26.44 -11.31
CA ILE A 177 -63.48 -26.37 -10.63
C ILE A 177 -62.37 -25.98 -11.62
N VAL A 178 -62.35 -26.60 -12.80
CA VAL A 178 -61.37 -26.27 -13.86
C VAL A 178 -61.57 -24.85 -14.38
N ALA A 179 -62.82 -24.40 -14.58
CA ALA A 179 -63.11 -23.02 -14.98
C ALA A 179 -62.68 -22.00 -13.91
N GLY A 180 -62.88 -22.31 -12.62
CA GLY A 180 -62.43 -21.48 -11.50
C GLY A 180 -60.90 -21.35 -11.45
N ILE A 181 -60.17 -22.47 -11.59
CA ILE A 181 -58.70 -22.46 -11.66
C ILE A 181 -58.23 -21.64 -12.87
N PHE A 182 -58.86 -21.80 -14.02
CA PHE A 182 -58.49 -21.06 -15.23
C PHE A 182 -58.70 -19.55 -15.06
N PHE A 183 -59.79 -19.12 -14.42
CA PHE A 183 -60.07 -17.72 -14.13
C PHE A 183 -59.06 -17.11 -13.15
N VAL A 184 -58.68 -17.86 -12.11
CA VAL A 184 -57.63 -17.41 -11.17
C VAL A 184 -56.28 -17.29 -11.88
N VAL A 185 -55.93 -18.26 -12.74
CA VAL A 185 -54.68 -18.22 -13.52
C VAL A 185 -54.66 -17.04 -14.49
N THR A 186 -55.76 -16.75 -15.20
CA THR A 186 -55.82 -15.59 -16.11
C THR A 186 -55.82 -14.26 -15.38
N LEU A 187 -56.50 -14.16 -14.23
CA LEU A 187 -56.51 -12.95 -13.42
C LEU A 187 -55.12 -12.67 -12.83
N VAL A 188 -54.43 -13.69 -12.31
CA VAL A 188 -53.04 -13.58 -11.85
C VAL A 188 -52.10 -13.24 -13.01
N ALA A 189 -52.27 -13.85 -14.18
CA ALA A 189 -51.46 -13.53 -15.36
C ALA A 189 -51.68 -12.08 -15.84
N SER A 190 -52.93 -11.59 -15.83
CA SER A 190 -53.28 -10.22 -16.19
C SER A 190 -52.69 -9.21 -15.20
N LEU A 191 -52.75 -9.50 -13.90
CA LEU A 191 -52.23 -8.62 -12.85
C LEU A 191 -50.70 -8.58 -12.90
N LEU A 192 -50.04 -9.72 -13.13
CA LEU A 192 -48.61 -9.78 -13.40
C LEU A 192 -48.24 -8.99 -14.66
N TRP A 193 -49.01 -9.11 -15.76
CA TRP A 193 -48.76 -8.37 -16.99
C TRP A 193 -48.86 -6.85 -16.81
N PHE A 194 -49.85 -6.36 -16.05
CA PHE A 194 -50.05 -4.93 -15.80
C PHE A 194 -48.97 -4.32 -14.91
N THR A 195 -48.44 -5.08 -13.93
CA THR A 195 -47.35 -4.59 -13.07
C THR A 195 -46.01 -4.43 -13.80
N GLN A 196 -45.80 -5.12 -14.93
CA GLN A 196 -44.53 -5.07 -15.67
C GLN A 196 -44.36 -3.79 -16.53
N PHE A 197 -45.41 -3.00 -16.77
CA PHE A 197 -45.36 -1.88 -17.73
C PHE A 197 -45.02 -0.49 -17.14
N ARG A 198 -44.61 -0.39 -15.86
CA ARG A 198 -44.08 0.89 -15.34
C ARG A 198 -42.65 1.12 -15.83
N LEU A 199 -42.53 1.72 -17.02
CA LEU A 199 -41.28 2.20 -17.56
C LEU A 199 -40.76 3.41 -16.75
N GLN A 200 -39.96 3.17 -15.71
CA GLN A 200 -39.13 4.22 -15.13
C GLN A 200 -38.03 4.60 -16.13
N THR A 201 -38.10 5.80 -16.69
CA THR A 201 -37.00 6.36 -17.48
C THR A 201 -35.90 6.81 -16.53
N TYR A 202 -34.78 6.10 -16.51
CA TYR A 202 -33.57 6.59 -15.87
C TYR A 202 -32.92 7.63 -16.76
N ASP A 203 -32.71 8.82 -16.22
CA ASP A 203 -31.83 9.79 -16.83
C ASP A 203 -30.39 9.30 -16.56
N LEU A 204 -29.69 8.88 -17.62
CA LEU A 204 -28.33 8.33 -17.57
C LEU A 204 -27.32 9.48 -17.37
N ILE A 205 -27.48 10.20 -16.26
CA ILE A 205 -26.74 11.41 -15.92
C ILE A 205 -25.24 11.08 -15.85
N GLY A 206 -24.44 11.86 -16.59
CA GLY A 206 -22.97 11.77 -16.58
C GLY A 206 -22.34 10.86 -17.65
N LEU A 207 -23.14 10.24 -18.51
CA LEU A 207 -22.68 9.49 -19.69
C LEU A 207 -22.77 10.34 -20.97
N GLU A 208 -21.93 10.04 -21.96
CA GLU A 208 -22.03 10.71 -23.27
C GLU A 208 -23.23 10.18 -24.08
N ASN A 209 -23.82 11.02 -24.94
CA ASN A 209 -24.96 10.62 -25.78
C ASN A 209 -24.69 9.37 -26.62
N ALA A 210 -23.46 9.19 -27.11
CA ALA A 210 -23.05 8.00 -27.85
C ALA A 210 -23.03 6.74 -26.94
N GLU A 211 -22.66 6.88 -25.68
CA GLU A 211 -22.66 5.78 -24.71
C GLU A 211 -24.08 5.41 -24.31
N VAL A 212 -24.94 6.41 -24.09
CA VAL A 212 -26.38 6.18 -23.81
C VAL A 212 -27.03 5.35 -24.92
N GLN A 213 -26.71 5.61 -26.19
CA GLN A 213 -27.20 4.79 -27.31
C GLN A 213 -26.70 3.34 -27.23
N ASN A 214 -25.44 3.12 -26.85
CA ASN A 214 -24.90 1.78 -26.67
C ASN A 214 -25.56 1.04 -25.50
N PHE A 215 -25.82 1.72 -24.38
CA PHE A 215 -26.58 1.16 -23.26
C PHE A 215 -28.00 0.74 -23.70
N ASN A 216 -28.71 1.61 -24.41
CA ASN A 216 -30.03 1.31 -24.92
C ASN A 216 -30.03 0.13 -25.91
N ALA A 217 -29.01 0.03 -26.77
CA ALA A 217 -28.85 -1.11 -27.67
C ALA A 217 -28.67 -2.43 -26.90
N VAL A 218 -27.93 -2.42 -25.78
CA VAL A 218 -27.75 -3.62 -24.94
C VAL A 218 -29.06 -4.06 -24.29
N LEU A 219 -29.86 -3.11 -23.80
CA LEU A 219 -31.14 -3.40 -23.17
C LEU A 219 -32.19 -3.91 -24.17
N ILE A 220 -32.20 -3.38 -25.39
CA ILE A 220 -33.17 -3.74 -26.44
C ILE A 220 -32.82 -5.09 -27.09
N ASP A 221 -31.55 -5.32 -27.41
CA ASP A 221 -31.16 -6.49 -28.22
C ASP A 221 -31.16 -7.80 -27.40
N GLN A 222 -31.08 -7.75 -26.06
CA GLN A 222 -31.06 -8.90 -25.11
C GLN A 222 -30.05 -10.04 -25.42
N LYS A 223 -29.34 -9.96 -26.55
CA LYS A 223 -28.34 -10.91 -27.07
C LYS A 223 -26.94 -10.33 -27.09
N SER A 224 -26.81 -9.02 -26.95
CA SER A 224 -25.55 -8.29 -26.90
C SER A 224 -24.85 -8.51 -25.56
N ASP A 225 -23.52 -8.34 -25.57
CA ASP A 225 -22.69 -8.44 -24.37
C ASP A 225 -23.05 -7.33 -23.37
N HIS A 226 -22.87 -7.61 -22.08
CA HIS A 226 -23.01 -6.63 -21.00
C HIS A 226 -22.08 -5.45 -21.20
N LEU A 227 -22.51 -4.26 -20.77
CA LEU A 227 -21.72 -3.04 -20.89
C LEU A 227 -21.53 -2.40 -19.52
N VAL A 228 -20.30 -2.04 -19.19
CA VAL A 228 -19.98 -1.29 -17.96
C VAL A 228 -19.23 -0.02 -18.35
N ARG A 229 -19.67 1.12 -17.82
CA ARG A 229 -19.06 2.44 -18.06
C ARG A 229 -19.03 3.26 -16.78
N LEU A 230 -18.01 4.10 -16.68
CA LEU A 230 -17.89 5.09 -15.62
C LEU A 230 -18.42 6.42 -16.13
N THR A 231 -19.12 7.18 -15.29
CA THR A 231 -19.46 8.58 -15.59
C THR A 231 -18.20 9.44 -15.69
N LYS A 232 -18.25 10.56 -16.42
CA LYS A 232 -17.13 11.52 -16.51
C LYS A 232 -16.59 11.98 -15.17
N ASP A 233 -17.48 12.16 -14.20
CA ASP A 233 -17.14 12.61 -12.85
C ASP A 233 -16.54 11.51 -11.98
N SER A 234 -16.42 10.28 -12.50
CA SER A 234 -15.87 9.11 -11.81
C SER A 234 -16.60 8.68 -10.53
N ASN A 235 -17.77 9.24 -10.27
CA ASN A 235 -18.56 8.99 -9.05
C ASN A 235 -19.53 7.82 -9.19
N VAL A 236 -19.95 7.48 -10.43
CA VAL A 236 -20.94 6.43 -10.67
C VAL A 236 -20.44 5.48 -11.74
N VAL A 237 -20.45 4.17 -11.45
CA VAL A 237 -20.29 3.13 -12.47
C VAL A 237 -21.67 2.65 -12.88
N TRP A 238 -21.98 2.72 -14.17
CA TRP A 238 -23.19 2.16 -14.75
C TRP A 238 -22.90 0.80 -15.37
N ALA A 239 -23.77 -0.18 -15.13
CA ALA A 239 -23.77 -1.45 -15.82
C ALA A 239 -25.12 -1.70 -16.50
N ALA A 240 -25.09 -2.10 -17.78
CA ALA A 240 -26.21 -2.67 -18.51
C ALA A 240 -26.05 -4.17 -18.61
N VAL A 241 -27.05 -4.89 -18.12
CA VAL A 241 -27.08 -6.35 -18.09
C VAL A 241 -28.29 -6.85 -18.90
N PRO A 242 -28.07 -7.64 -19.96
CA PRO A 242 -29.16 -8.15 -20.79
C PRO A 242 -29.95 -9.24 -20.05
N GLY A 243 -31.27 -9.27 -20.28
CA GLY A 243 -32.14 -10.39 -19.92
C GLY A 243 -32.58 -10.48 -18.45
N VAL A 244 -32.11 -9.59 -17.57
CA VAL A 244 -32.58 -9.51 -16.18
C VAL A 244 -33.19 -8.14 -15.91
N ILE A 245 -34.48 -8.12 -15.57
CA ILE A 245 -35.24 -6.87 -15.44
C ILE A 245 -34.99 -6.24 -14.07
N GLU A 246 -35.05 -7.01 -12.98
CA GLU A 246 -34.92 -6.50 -11.62
C GLU A 246 -34.02 -7.41 -10.77
N GLY A 247 -33.22 -6.82 -9.89
CA GLY A 247 -32.25 -7.58 -9.10
C GLY A 247 -31.33 -6.75 -8.22
N GLU A 248 -30.46 -7.44 -7.49
CA GLU A 248 -29.28 -6.84 -6.87
C GLU A 248 -28.05 -7.21 -7.67
N ALA A 249 -27.18 -6.24 -7.92
CA ALA A 249 -25.91 -6.48 -8.56
C ALA A 249 -24.75 -6.11 -7.62
N TYR A 250 -23.70 -6.90 -7.71
CA TYR A 250 -22.46 -6.75 -6.97
C TYR A 250 -21.33 -6.58 -7.98
N LEU A 251 -20.68 -5.43 -7.95
CA LEU A 251 -19.53 -5.10 -8.79
C LEU A 251 -18.26 -5.31 -7.98
N LYS A 252 -17.30 -6.04 -8.54
CA LYS A 252 -15.92 -6.11 -8.05
C LYS A 252 -15.00 -5.57 -9.13
N LEU A 253 -14.18 -4.59 -8.78
CA LEU A 253 -13.17 -3.97 -9.64
C LEU A 253 -11.79 -4.29 -9.08
N THR A 254 -10.88 -4.74 -9.94
CA THR A 254 -9.48 -5.04 -9.59
C THR A 254 -8.56 -4.36 -10.60
N SER A 255 -7.64 -3.52 -10.14
CA SER A 255 -6.67 -2.85 -11.00
C SER A 255 -5.80 -3.85 -11.75
N VAL A 256 -5.56 -3.59 -13.03
CA VAL A 256 -4.60 -4.36 -13.83
C VAL A 256 -3.19 -3.89 -13.46
N ALA A 257 -2.34 -4.85 -13.05
CA ALA A 257 -0.96 -4.56 -12.64
C ALA A 257 -0.19 -3.81 -13.74
N GLY A 258 0.51 -2.74 -13.37
CA GLY A 258 1.31 -1.93 -14.30
C GLY A 258 0.49 -1.07 -15.28
N ARG A 259 -0.85 -1.08 -15.19
CA ARG A 259 -1.78 -0.30 -16.01
C ARG A 259 -2.61 0.67 -15.17
N VAL A 260 -2.09 1.11 -14.04
CA VAL A 260 -2.68 2.16 -13.20
C VAL A 260 -1.64 3.22 -12.87
N LEU A 261 -2.07 4.47 -12.71
CA LEU A 261 -1.22 5.59 -12.30
C LEU A 261 -1.00 5.59 -10.77
N ALA A 262 -0.69 4.42 -10.22
CA ALA A 262 -0.39 4.20 -8.82
C ALA A 262 0.64 3.09 -8.64
N THR A 263 1.36 3.14 -7.53
CA THR A 263 2.26 2.07 -7.10
C THR A 263 1.49 0.88 -6.52
N ASP A 264 0.40 1.16 -5.80
CA ASP A 264 -0.34 0.16 -5.06
C ASP A 264 -1.54 -0.36 -5.87
N PRO A 265 -1.84 -1.68 -5.82
CA PRO A 265 -3.01 -2.23 -6.46
C PRO A 265 -4.27 -1.71 -5.80
N VAL A 266 -5.27 -1.38 -6.61
CA VAL A 266 -6.57 -0.86 -6.16
C VAL A 266 -7.63 -1.93 -6.43
N ALA A 267 -8.35 -2.32 -5.38
CA ALA A 267 -9.44 -3.27 -5.49
C ALA A 267 -10.63 -2.78 -4.68
N MET A 268 -11.80 -2.77 -5.30
CA MET A 268 -13.02 -2.25 -4.67
C MET A 268 -14.24 -3.07 -5.04
N THR A 269 -15.25 -3.02 -4.17
CA THR A 269 -16.55 -3.63 -4.37
C THR A 269 -17.65 -2.59 -4.25
N ALA A 270 -18.72 -2.75 -5.01
CA ALA A 270 -19.90 -1.90 -4.92
C ALA A 270 -21.16 -2.75 -5.06
N GLN A 271 -22.22 -2.33 -4.36
CA GLN A 271 -23.54 -2.94 -4.50
C GLN A 271 -24.50 -1.93 -5.12
N GLY A 272 -25.32 -2.39 -6.04
CA GLY A 272 -26.33 -1.58 -6.73
C GLY A 272 -27.64 -2.33 -6.89
N GLU A 273 -28.74 -1.58 -6.89
CA GLU A 273 -30.05 -2.11 -7.24
C GLU A 273 -30.25 -1.99 -8.75
N MET A 274 -30.70 -3.08 -9.37
CA MET A 274 -30.92 -3.18 -10.81
C MET A 274 -32.38 -2.93 -11.12
N VAL A 275 -32.63 -1.99 -12.02
CA VAL A 275 -33.96 -1.68 -12.51
C VAL A 275 -33.92 -1.61 -14.04
N GLN A 276 -34.76 -2.42 -14.68
CA GLN A 276 -34.81 -2.61 -16.13
C GLN A 276 -33.45 -2.96 -16.76
N GLY A 277 -32.66 -3.80 -16.08
CA GLY A 277 -31.33 -4.20 -16.55
C GLY A 277 -30.24 -3.14 -16.42
N LEU A 278 -30.54 -1.96 -15.87
CA LEU A 278 -29.57 -0.92 -15.54
C LEU A 278 -29.22 -0.95 -14.06
N VAL A 279 -27.93 -0.79 -13.75
CA VAL A 279 -27.42 -0.72 -12.38
C VAL A 279 -26.52 0.49 -12.22
N PRO A 280 -26.88 1.47 -11.36
CA PRO A 280 -25.96 2.48 -10.86
C PRO A 280 -25.22 2.00 -9.61
N PHE A 281 -23.89 1.99 -9.64
CA PHE A 281 -23.03 1.79 -8.49
C PHE A 281 -22.50 3.14 -8.01
N LYS A 282 -22.97 3.61 -6.86
CA LYS A 282 -22.60 4.93 -6.29
C LYS A 282 -21.71 4.84 -5.04
N LYS A 283 -21.79 3.73 -4.31
CA LYS A 283 -21.04 3.51 -3.06
C LYS A 283 -20.00 2.43 -3.29
N PHE A 284 -18.73 2.81 -3.15
CA PHE A 284 -17.59 1.92 -3.32
C PHE A 284 -16.96 1.63 -1.96
N GLU A 285 -16.73 0.35 -1.70
CA GLU A 285 -15.97 -0.14 -0.56
C GLU A 285 -14.61 -0.59 -1.06
N PHE A 286 -13.55 0.06 -0.61
CA PHE A 286 -12.18 -0.25 -1.04
C PHE A 286 -11.62 -1.38 -0.17
N SER A 287 -11.34 -2.52 -0.81
CA SER A 287 -10.57 -3.61 -0.19
C SER A 287 -9.06 -3.35 -0.22
N SER A 288 -8.58 -2.60 -1.23
CA SER A 288 -7.20 -2.14 -1.37
C SER A 288 -7.17 -0.78 -2.04
N GLY A 289 -6.33 0.13 -1.55
CA GLY A 289 -6.32 1.56 -1.93
C GLY A 289 -7.27 2.41 -1.09
N GLN A 290 -7.16 3.73 -1.23
CA GLN A 290 -8.03 4.71 -0.54
C GLN A 290 -9.00 5.43 -1.49
N GLN A 291 -8.69 5.44 -2.78
CA GLN A 291 -9.44 6.19 -3.78
C GLN A 291 -9.36 5.47 -5.13
N LEU A 292 -10.30 5.81 -6.02
CA LEU A 292 -10.26 5.36 -7.40
C LEU A 292 -9.12 6.09 -8.11
N ILE A 293 -8.23 5.33 -8.75
CA ILE A 293 -7.07 5.88 -9.47
C ILE A 293 -7.25 5.62 -10.96
N GLN A 294 -6.77 6.53 -11.78
CA GLN A 294 -6.88 6.39 -13.23
C GLN A 294 -6.05 5.19 -13.73
N GLY A 295 -6.64 4.37 -14.59
CA GLY A 295 -6.01 3.18 -15.18
C GLY A 295 -6.97 2.12 -15.68
N GLU A 296 -6.47 0.93 -16.00
CA GLU A 296 -7.26 -0.21 -16.44
C GLU A 296 -7.63 -1.13 -15.27
N TYR A 297 -8.88 -1.60 -15.26
CA TYR A 297 -9.46 -2.43 -14.22
C TYR A 297 -10.20 -3.59 -14.84
N ASP A 298 -9.98 -4.79 -14.30
CA ASP A 298 -10.81 -5.94 -14.57
C ASP A 298 -12.04 -5.88 -13.65
N TYR A 299 -13.23 -6.03 -14.24
CA TYR A 299 -14.49 -5.99 -13.51
C TYR A 299 -15.18 -7.34 -13.50
N GLN A 300 -15.91 -7.61 -12.42
CA GLN A 300 -16.82 -8.73 -12.29
C GLN A 300 -18.16 -8.21 -11.75
N VAL A 301 -19.23 -8.34 -12.52
CA VAL A 301 -20.60 -7.97 -12.13
C VAL A 301 -21.39 -9.24 -11.89
N ALA A 302 -21.72 -9.52 -10.64
CA ALA A 302 -22.58 -10.63 -10.25
C ALA A 302 -24.00 -10.11 -9.98
N VAL A 303 -24.97 -10.59 -10.74
CA VAL A 303 -26.38 -10.19 -10.63
C VAL A 303 -27.18 -11.31 -10.01
N ARG A 304 -27.96 -10.97 -8.99
CA ARG A 304 -28.95 -11.84 -8.36
C ARG A 304 -30.34 -11.30 -8.69
N PRO A 305 -31.15 -12.04 -9.48
CA PRO A 305 -32.50 -11.60 -9.80
C PRO A 305 -33.33 -11.43 -8.52
N LYS A 306 -34.13 -10.37 -8.46
CA LYS A 306 -35.12 -10.09 -7.40
C LYS A 306 -36.46 -9.73 -8.06
N GLY A 307 -37.50 -9.58 -7.24
CA GLY A 307 -38.86 -9.26 -7.69
C GLY A 307 -39.83 -10.44 -7.63
N ALA A 308 -41.11 -10.17 -7.88
CA ALA A 308 -42.20 -11.16 -7.74
C ALA A 308 -42.01 -12.37 -8.66
N VAL A 309 -41.51 -12.14 -9.88
CA VAL A 309 -41.24 -13.16 -10.89
C VAL A 309 -40.14 -14.12 -10.43
N SER A 310 -39.03 -13.60 -9.89
CA SER A 310 -37.94 -14.42 -9.35
C SER A 310 -38.37 -15.19 -8.10
N ARG A 311 -39.18 -14.58 -7.21
CA ARG A 311 -39.76 -15.28 -6.06
C ARG A 311 -40.66 -16.44 -6.49
N LEU A 312 -41.57 -16.22 -7.44
CA LEU A 312 -42.41 -17.28 -8.00
C LEU A 312 -41.56 -18.38 -8.66
N ALA A 313 -40.55 -18.01 -9.44
CA ALA A 313 -39.63 -18.97 -10.04
C ALA A 313 -38.89 -19.79 -8.96
N SER A 314 -38.44 -19.16 -7.86
CA SER A 314 -37.77 -19.85 -6.75
C SER A 314 -38.69 -20.82 -6.00
N ILE A 315 -39.98 -20.48 -5.86
CA ILE A 315 -40.99 -21.36 -5.27
C ILE A 315 -41.31 -22.54 -6.20
N LEU A 316 -41.30 -22.31 -7.52
CA LEU A 316 -41.59 -23.33 -8.52
C LEU A 316 -40.38 -24.23 -8.84
N ALA A 317 -39.15 -23.76 -8.61
CA ALA A 317 -37.91 -24.48 -8.92
C ALA A 317 -37.74 -25.87 -8.27
N PRO A 318 -38.22 -26.14 -7.05
CA PRO A 318 -38.17 -27.48 -6.45
C PRO A 318 -39.03 -28.52 -7.17
N TYR A 319 -40.04 -28.08 -7.94
CA TYR A 319 -40.97 -29.00 -8.60
C TYR A 319 -40.40 -29.52 -9.94
N PRO A 320 -40.35 -30.84 -10.16
CA PRO A 320 -39.67 -31.46 -11.31
C PRO A 320 -40.31 -31.18 -12.69
N LEU A 321 -41.56 -30.72 -12.71
CA LEU A 321 -42.24 -30.27 -13.93
C LEU A 321 -41.80 -28.86 -14.35
N PHE A 322 -41.48 -28.00 -13.38
CA PHE A 322 -41.19 -26.58 -13.62
C PHE A 322 -39.68 -26.28 -13.71
N ASN A 323 -38.83 -27.12 -13.09
CA ASN A 323 -37.37 -26.94 -13.14
C ASN A 323 -36.77 -27.06 -14.56
N LYS A 324 -37.47 -27.70 -15.51
CA LYS A 324 -37.06 -27.84 -16.92
C LYS A 324 -37.46 -26.64 -17.77
N ILE A 325 -38.35 -25.77 -17.29
CA ILE A 325 -38.81 -24.60 -18.02
C ILE A 325 -37.69 -23.55 -18.01
N SER A 326 -37.30 -23.09 -19.20
CA SER A 326 -36.23 -22.09 -19.38
C SER A 326 -36.44 -20.82 -18.55
N TRP A 327 -37.69 -20.38 -18.43
CA TRP A 327 -38.08 -19.24 -17.60
C TRP A 327 -37.68 -19.42 -16.12
N VAL A 328 -38.00 -20.56 -15.49
CA VAL A 328 -37.69 -20.81 -14.06
C VAL A 328 -36.17 -20.83 -13.83
N LYS A 329 -35.44 -21.50 -14.73
CA LYS A 329 -33.98 -21.62 -14.65
C LYS A 329 -33.27 -20.27 -14.80
N ASN A 330 -33.75 -19.41 -15.69
CA ASN A 330 -33.16 -18.09 -15.93
C ASN A 330 -33.46 -17.09 -14.80
N HIS A 331 -34.60 -17.21 -14.12
CA HIS A 331 -34.98 -16.28 -13.04
C HIS A 331 -34.48 -16.70 -11.65
N THR A 332 -33.86 -17.87 -11.52
CA THR A 332 -33.31 -18.40 -10.25
C THR A 332 -31.80 -18.41 -10.21
N LYS A 333 -31.11 -18.48 -11.36
CA LYS A 333 -29.65 -18.46 -11.40
C LYS A 333 -29.13 -17.03 -11.44
N GLY A 334 -28.16 -16.75 -10.58
CA GLY A 334 -27.37 -15.53 -10.71
C GLY A 334 -26.48 -15.60 -11.94
N HIS A 335 -26.27 -14.46 -12.58
CA HIS A 335 -25.36 -14.33 -13.72
C HIS A 335 -24.12 -13.56 -13.30
N THR A 336 -22.95 -13.99 -13.74
CA THR A 336 -21.69 -13.26 -13.51
C THR A 336 -21.10 -12.87 -14.84
N TYR A 337 -20.79 -11.59 -14.97
CA TYR A 337 -20.24 -10.99 -16.17
C TYR A 337 -18.86 -10.45 -15.85
N THR A 338 -17.90 -10.69 -16.73
CA THR A 338 -16.52 -10.25 -16.55
C THR A 338 -16.08 -9.43 -17.75
N GLY A 339 -15.20 -8.46 -17.53
CA GLY A 339 -14.61 -7.68 -18.62
C GLY A 339 -13.54 -6.73 -18.12
N ARG A 340 -13.11 -5.82 -18.98
CA ARG A 340 -12.11 -4.80 -18.67
C ARG A 340 -12.65 -3.40 -18.94
N LEU A 341 -12.32 -2.48 -18.05
CA LEU A 341 -12.73 -1.10 -18.09
C LEU A 341 -11.50 -0.20 -17.95
N SER A 342 -11.43 0.87 -18.74
CA SER A 342 -10.39 1.89 -18.63
C SER A 342 -11.00 3.11 -17.94
N PHE A 343 -10.46 3.45 -16.78
CA PHE A 343 -10.77 4.65 -16.02
C PHE A 343 -9.71 5.71 -16.35
N TYR A 344 -9.86 6.39 -17.47
CA TYR A 344 -8.98 7.51 -17.82
C TYR A 344 -9.76 8.57 -18.61
N ASN A 345 -9.64 9.83 -18.18
CA ASN A 345 -10.41 10.96 -18.73
C ASN A 345 -9.83 11.50 -20.06
N GLY A 346 -9.28 10.64 -20.90
CA GLY A 346 -8.65 11.04 -22.16
C GLY A 346 -8.51 9.90 -23.17
N SER A 347 -7.78 10.15 -24.25
CA SER A 347 -7.53 9.10 -25.25
C SER A 347 -6.60 8.02 -24.70
N LYS A 348 -6.75 6.80 -25.22
CA LYS A 348 -5.85 5.67 -24.92
C LYS A 348 -4.37 6.02 -25.15
N THR A 349 -4.08 6.79 -26.19
CA THR A 349 -2.71 7.24 -26.50
C THR A 349 -2.14 8.16 -25.43
N LYS A 350 -2.96 9.07 -24.89
CA LYS A 350 -2.54 9.96 -23.80
C LYS A 350 -2.35 9.19 -22.51
N PHE A 351 -3.21 8.22 -22.23
CA PHE A 351 -3.05 7.30 -21.10
C PHE A 351 -1.73 6.52 -21.16
N ASP A 352 -1.40 5.92 -22.31
CA ASP A 352 -0.16 5.17 -22.48
C ASP A 352 1.08 6.08 -22.26
N SER A 353 1.03 7.35 -22.73
CA SER A 353 2.08 8.35 -22.49
C SER A 353 2.20 8.72 -21.01
N ASP A 354 1.08 9.04 -20.35
CA ASP A 354 1.07 9.39 -18.92
C ASP A 354 1.55 8.21 -18.05
N LEU A 355 1.24 6.98 -18.47
CA LEU A 355 1.68 5.76 -17.81
C LEU A 355 3.20 5.57 -17.95
N GLU A 356 3.77 5.82 -19.12
CA GLU A 356 5.22 5.77 -19.35
C GLU A 356 5.95 6.85 -18.54
N ASP A 357 5.43 8.08 -18.53
CA ASP A 357 5.94 9.17 -17.71
C ASP A 357 5.88 8.84 -16.21
N PHE A 358 4.77 8.25 -15.75
CA PHE A 358 4.62 7.81 -14.37
C PHE A 358 5.61 6.70 -14.00
N LYS A 359 5.74 5.68 -14.86
CA LYS A 359 6.72 4.60 -14.69
C LYS A 359 8.14 5.13 -14.62
N SER A 360 8.51 6.07 -15.50
CA SER A 360 9.85 6.66 -15.51
C SER A 360 10.12 7.47 -14.23
N LYS A 361 9.13 8.21 -13.71
CA LYS A 361 9.25 8.95 -12.44
C LYS A 361 9.45 8.02 -11.25
N ILE A 362 8.70 6.92 -11.16
CA ILE A 362 8.90 5.89 -10.13
C ILE A 362 10.28 5.26 -10.26
N TRP A 363 10.69 4.90 -11.47
CA TRP A 363 12.02 4.36 -11.70
C TRP A 363 13.10 5.30 -11.19
N VAL A 364 13.03 6.59 -11.53
CA VAL A 364 13.99 7.59 -11.08
C VAL A 364 13.97 7.74 -9.56
N SER A 365 12.80 7.76 -8.91
CA SER A 365 12.72 7.89 -7.45
C SER A 365 13.33 6.68 -6.72
N MET A 366 13.11 5.47 -7.24
CA MET A 366 13.61 4.22 -6.64
C MET A 366 15.09 3.96 -6.95
N SER A 367 15.54 4.23 -8.17
CA SER A 367 16.91 3.93 -8.62
C SER A 367 17.94 4.95 -8.13
N LYS A 368 17.55 6.23 -7.99
CA LYS A 368 18.44 7.32 -7.56
C LYS A 368 19.14 7.06 -6.21
N PRO A 369 18.45 6.69 -5.12
CA PRO A 369 19.12 6.43 -3.84
C PRO A 369 20.07 5.24 -3.91
N LEU A 370 19.71 4.16 -4.61
CA LEU A 370 20.58 3.00 -4.79
C LEU A 370 21.85 3.37 -5.56
N LYS A 371 21.69 4.07 -6.69
CA LYS A 371 22.81 4.54 -7.52
C LYS A 371 23.73 5.46 -6.74
N ASN A 372 23.17 6.42 -6.00
CA ASN A 372 23.95 7.35 -5.18
C ASN A 372 24.75 6.63 -4.08
N ARG A 373 24.15 5.64 -3.40
CA ARG A 373 24.86 4.82 -2.41
C ARG A 373 25.97 3.99 -3.05
N LEU A 374 25.72 3.40 -4.22
CA LEU A 374 26.71 2.65 -4.97
C LEU A 374 27.93 3.52 -5.32
N GLU A 375 27.69 4.71 -5.88
CA GLU A 375 28.74 5.69 -6.23
C GLU A 375 29.56 6.10 -5.00
N LYS A 376 28.92 6.29 -3.84
CA LYS A 376 29.60 6.61 -2.58
C LYS A 376 30.50 5.46 -2.10
N TYR A 377 30.01 4.22 -2.11
CA TYR A 377 30.85 3.08 -1.74
C TYR A 377 32.00 2.83 -2.72
N GLU A 378 31.77 3.00 -4.03
CA GLU A 378 32.83 2.92 -5.03
C GLU A 378 33.87 4.02 -4.82
N THR A 379 33.45 5.24 -4.47
CA THR A 379 34.35 6.33 -4.11
C THR A 379 35.16 6.00 -2.85
N LEU A 380 34.52 5.48 -1.78
CA LEU A 380 35.20 5.03 -0.57
C LEU A 380 36.24 3.94 -0.87
N LYS A 381 35.90 2.96 -1.73
CA LYS A 381 36.83 1.93 -2.18
C LYS A 381 38.07 2.55 -2.84
N GLN A 382 37.88 3.46 -3.78
CA GLN A 382 38.99 4.11 -4.48
C GLN A 382 39.87 4.94 -3.55
N LEU A 383 39.26 5.69 -2.62
CA LEU A 383 40.00 6.45 -1.62
C LEU A 383 40.83 5.55 -0.71
N GLY A 384 40.26 4.42 -0.26
CA GLY A 384 40.97 3.47 0.57
C GLY A 384 42.08 2.71 -0.17
N LEU A 385 41.88 2.35 -1.45
CA LEU A 385 42.95 1.79 -2.29
C LEU A 385 44.10 2.78 -2.51
N LYS A 386 43.78 4.05 -2.73
CA LYS A 386 44.78 5.12 -2.84
C LYS A 386 45.52 5.32 -1.51
N LEU A 387 44.82 5.25 -0.39
CA LEU A 387 45.43 5.29 0.95
C LEU A 387 46.41 4.12 1.15
N HIS A 388 45.99 2.92 0.76
CA HIS A 388 46.82 1.71 0.79
C HIS A 388 48.09 1.88 -0.04
N GLU A 389 47.98 2.26 -1.31
CA GLU A 389 49.14 2.52 -2.19
C GLU A 389 50.10 3.55 -1.57
N LEU A 390 49.55 4.69 -1.15
CA LEU A 390 50.31 5.80 -0.57
C LEU A 390 51.03 5.38 0.72
N TRP A 391 50.41 4.54 1.55
CA TRP A 391 51.04 3.96 2.73
C TRP A 391 52.19 3.02 2.38
N HIS A 392 51.96 2.03 1.52
CA HIS A 392 52.96 1.03 1.18
C HIS A 392 54.18 1.61 0.46
N ASP A 393 53.96 2.55 -0.46
CA ASP A 393 55.04 3.27 -1.15
C ASP A 393 55.95 4.00 -0.17
N ARG A 394 55.36 4.64 0.83
CA ARG A 394 56.10 5.41 1.84
C ARG A 394 56.80 4.49 2.83
N LEU A 395 56.14 3.44 3.29
CA LEU A 395 56.72 2.45 4.20
C LEU A 395 57.91 1.72 3.56
N GLY A 396 57.84 1.41 2.26
CA GLY A 396 58.93 0.78 1.51
C GLY A 396 60.23 1.59 1.56
N VAL A 397 60.14 2.90 1.29
CA VAL A 397 61.30 3.81 1.20
C VAL A 397 61.68 4.44 2.55
N ALA A 398 60.82 4.38 3.57
CA ALA A 398 61.05 5.05 4.84
C ALA A 398 62.28 4.51 5.60
N VAL A 399 63.19 5.43 5.97
CA VAL A 399 64.32 5.16 6.89
C VAL A 399 64.08 5.80 8.25
N THR A 400 63.40 6.94 8.28
CA THR A 400 63.06 7.69 9.49
C THR A 400 61.62 8.19 9.41
N TRP A 401 60.99 8.50 10.54
CA TRP A 401 59.62 9.01 10.60
C TRP A 401 59.37 10.23 9.70
N ARG A 402 60.40 11.04 9.42
CA ARG A 402 60.30 12.21 8.54
C ARG A 402 59.88 11.84 7.10
N ALA A 403 60.12 10.59 6.67
CA ALA A 403 59.65 10.10 5.38
C ALA A 403 58.12 10.10 5.27
N PHE A 404 57.40 10.00 6.39
CA PHE A 404 55.94 10.04 6.45
C PHE A 404 55.35 11.45 6.35
N LYS A 405 56.17 12.52 6.35
CA LYS A 405 55.66 13.86 6.00
C LYS A 405 55.03 13.90 4.61
N LYS A 406 55.59 13.12 3.66
CA LYS A 406 55.01 12.96 2.31
C LYS A 406 53.76 12.10 2.30
N TYR A 407 53.62 11.18 3.26
CA TYR A 407 52.38 10.43 3.46
C TYR A 407 51.28 11.40 3.93
N ASP A 408 51.53 12.14 5.01
CA ASP A 408 50.58 13.10 5.58
C ASP A 408 50.16 14.16 4.55
N ALA A 409 51.13 14.72 3.81
CA ALA A 409 50.85 15.71 2.76
C ALA A 409 50.04 15.12 1.61
N GLY A 410 50.31 13.87 1.22
CA GLY A 410 49.56 13.17 0.19
C GLY A 410 48.13 12.87 0.63
N TYR A 411 47.93 12.38 1.85
CA TYR A 411 46.60 12.17 2.44
C TYR A 411 45.81 13.48 2.51
N ALA A 412 46.40 14.54 3.06
CA ALA A 412 45.75 15.84 3.22
C ALA A 412 45.35 16.47 1.88
N ARG A 413 46.13 16.26 0.82
CA ARG A 413 45.87 16.81 -0.52
C ARG A 413 44.87 15.96 -1.30
N ASP A 414 45.03 14.64 -1.27
CA ASP A 414 44.45 13.76 -2.28
C ASP A 414 43.28 12.90 -1.77
N ILE A 415 43.14 12.74 -0.46
CA ILE A 415 42.17 11.81 0.16
C ILE A 415 41.24 12.55 1.12
N ALA A 416 41.81 13.33 2.05
CA ALA A 416 41.05 13.98 3.11
C ALA A 416 39.90 14.88 2.62
N PRO A 417 40.06 15.73 1.59
CA PRO A 417 38.98 16.61 1.15
C PRO A 417 37.77 15.84 0.60
N VAL A 418 38.04 14.82 -0.23
CA VAL A 418 36.98 13.99 -0.83
C VAL A 418 36.29 13.13 0.23
N LEU A 419 37.07 12.58 1.18
CA LEU A 419 36.53 11.78 2.27
C LEU A 419 35.64 12.62 3.19
N GLN A 420 36.07 13.83 3.53
CA GLN A 420 35.30 14.77 4.36
C GLN A 420 33.99 15.16 3.67
N ASP A 421 34.04 15.53 2.38
CA ASP A 421 32.84 15.87 1.60
C ASP A 421 31.86 14.70 1.55
N LEU A 422 32.37 13.49 1.29
CA LEU A 422 31.55 12.27 1.27
C LEU A 422 30.87 12.02 2.63
N ILE A 423 31.59 12.18 3.74
CA ILE A 423 31.05 12.01 5.10
C ILE A 423 29.96 13.05 5.37
N VAL A 424 30.24 14.33 5.12
CA VAL A 424 29.30 15.44 5.36
C VAL A 424 28.04 15.30 4.52
N ASP A 425 28.18 14.97 3.24
CA ASP A 425 27.04 14.76 2.35
C ASP A 425 26.19 13.56 2.80
N SER A 426 26.82 12.48 3.27
CA SER A 426 26.10 11.30 3.76
C SER A 426 25.32 11.61 5.05
N VAL A 427 25.89 12.40 5.96
CA VAL A 427 25.18 12.90 7.16
C VAL A 427 23.98 13.77 6.78
N ARG A 428 24.18 14.69 5.82
CA ARG A 428 23.11 15.58 5.35
C ARG A 428 21.94 14.77 4.78
N ILE A 429 22.22 13.81 3.90
CA ILE A 429 21.19 12.96 3.31
C ILE A 429 20.53 12.08 4.38
N ALA A 430 21.29 11.53 5.32
CA ALA A 430 20.74 10.73 6.41
C ALA A 430 19.74 11.51 7.27
N ARG A 431 19.98 12.81 7.50
CA ARG A 431 19.05 13.70 8.22
C ARG A 431 17.78 13.96 7.43
N THR A 432 17.89 14.18 6.12
CA THR A 432 16.69 14.38 5.26
C THR A 432 15.75 13.18 5.32
N TYR A 433 16.29 11.96 5.35
CA TYR A 433 15.49 10.75 5.44
C TYR A 433 15.13 10.30 6.86
N GLU A 434 15.53 11.04 7.90
CA GLU A 434 15.32 10.61 9.29
C GLU A 434 13.83 10.48 9.64
N ASP A 435 13.02 11.43 9.14
CA ASP A 435 11.57 11.45 9.33
C ASP A 435 10.82 10.66 8.24
N GLU A 436 11.28 10.75 6.99
CA GLU A 436 10.60 10.12 5.83
C GLU A 436 10.80 8.60 5.77
N SER A 437 12.04 8.13 6.01
CA SER A 437 12.41 6.72 5.91
C SER A 437 13.60 6.38 6.81
N PRO A 438 13.34 5.98 8.07
CA PRO A 438 14.40 5.66 9.04
C PRO A 438 15.37 4.58 8.54
N LEU A 439 14.89 3.65 7.72
CA LEU A 439 15.73 2.61 7.10
C LEU A 439 16.74 3.22 6.13
N VAL A 440 16.31 4.11 5.22
CA VAL A 440 17.21 4.79 4.28
C VAL A 440 18.21 5.67 5.04
N SER A 441 17.77 6.37 6.09
CA SER A 441 18.65 7.14 6.97
C SER A 441 19.78 6.29 7.55
N ARG A 442 19.46 5.10 8.11
CA ARG A 442 20.47 4.16 8.64
C ARG A 442 21.48 3.72 7.58
N LEU A 443 21.03 3.47 6.35
CA LEU A 443 21.92 3.04 5.27
C LEU A 443 22.93 4.13 4.86
N TYR A 444 22.58 5.41 5.00
CA TYR A 444 23.52 6.52 4.81
C TYR A 444 24.44 6.75 6.03
N LYS A 445 23.95 6.52 7.24
CA LYS A 445 24.78 6.50 8.47
C LYS A 445 25.87 5.41 8.39
N GLU A 446 25.57 4.26 7.79
CA GLU A 446 26.57 3.21 7.57
C GLU A 446 27.72 3.66 6.63
N ILE A 447 27.40 4.45 5.59
CA ILE A 447 28.41 5.03 4.68
C ILE A 447 29.30 6.02 5.44
N GLU A 448 28.69 6.86 6.27
CA GLU A 448 29.40 7.80 7.16
C GLU A 448 30.36 7.05 8.09
N GLU A 449 29.89 6.02 8.80
CA GLU A 449 30.70 5.21 9.71
C GLU A 449 31.88 4.56 8.99
N THR A 450 31.63 3.99 7.81
CA THR A 450 32.69 3.38 6.99
C THR A 450 33.71 4.43 6.54
N GLY A 451 33.27 5.64 6.18
CA GLY A 451 34.16 6.76 5.90
C GLY A 451 35.01 7.18 7.11
N LYS A 452 34.42 7.22 8.31
CA LYS A 452 35.14 7.50 9.56
C LYS A 452 36.20 6.44 9.86
N GLN A 453 35.91 5.16 9.63
CA GLN A 453 36.88 4.08 9.79
C GLN A 453 38.09 4.25 8.87
N VAL A 454 37.89 4.67 7.60
CA VAL A 454 39.00 4.99 6.68
C VAL A 454 39.83 6.18 7.19
N ALA A 455 39.18 7.21 7.74
CA ALA A 455 39.89 8.36 8.33
C ALA A 455 40.68 7.97 9.59
N GLU A 456 40.09 7.14 10.45
CA GLU A 456 40.73 6.62 11.66
C GLU A 456 41.94 5.75 11.34
N LEU A 457 41.84 4.90 10.31
CA LEU A 457 42.96 4.14 9.77
C LEU A 457 44.11 5.06 9.37
N ALA A 458 43.83 6.11 8.57
CA ALA A 458 44.86 7.06 8.15
C ALA A 458 45.52 7.79 9.35
N SER A 459 44.72 8.21 10.32
CA SER A 459 45.19 8.87 11.55
C SER A 459 46.08 7.96 12.39
N THR A 460 45.64 6.71 12.61
CA THR A 460 46.38 5.70 13.36
C THR A 460 47.72 5.39 12.69
N MET A 461 47.74 5.24 11.37
CA MET A 461 48.96 5.04 10.59
C MET A 461 49.93 6.22 10.67
N SER A 462 49.43 7.45 10.62
CA SER A 462 50.25 8.65 10.83
C SER A 462 50.86 8.67 12.24
N LYS A 463 50.08 8.34 13.27
CA LYS A 463 50.55 8.29 14.66
C LYS A 463 51.61 7.20 14.88
N ASP A 464 51.34 5.97 14.45
CA ASP A 464 52.21 4.82 14.67
C ASP A 464 53.52 4.93 13.87
N SER A 465 53.45 5.51 12.67
CA SER A 465 54.66 5.83 11.92
C SER A 465 55.53 6.81 12.69
N LYS A 466 54.97 7.90 13.25
CA LYS A 466 55.73 8.92 14.00
C LYS A 466 56.38 8.39 15.28
N ALA A 467 55.81 7.36 15.90
CA ALA A 467 56.36 6.73 17.10
C ALA A 467 57.73 6.05 16.86
N VAL A 468 58.02 5.63 15.63
CA VAL A 468 59.27 4.94 15.29
C VAL A 468 60.33 5.92 14.79
N ARG A 469 61.39 6.15 15.58
CA ARG A 469 62.45 7.11 15.23
C ARG A 469 63.23 6.71 13.97
N ARG A 470 63.57 5.42 13.82
CA ARG A 470 64.30 4.85 12.67
C ARG A 470 63.73 3.46 12.38
N TYR A 471 63.30 3.22 11.15
CA TYR A 471 62.66 1.96 10.78
C TYR A 471 63.68 0.86 10.49
N ARG A 472 63.51 -0.28 11.15
CA ARG A 472 64.12 -1.55 10.78
C ARG A 472 63.16 -2.35 9.91
N ASN A 473 63.65 -3.40 9.26
CA ASN A 473 62.80 -4.31 8.48
C ASN A 473 61.70 -4.95 9.33
N SER A 474 61.98 -5.24 10.61
CA SER A 474 61.00 -5.73 11.57
C SER A 474 59.86 -4.73 11.82
N ASP A 475 60.20 -3.44 11.96
CA ASP A 475 59.21 -2.39 12.22
C ASP A 475 58.31 -2.18 11.00
N LYS A 476 58.90 -2.23 9.79
CA LYS A 476 58.17 -2.16 8.53
C LYS A 476 57.21 -3.34 8.37
N ALA A 477 57.66 -4.56 8.65
CA ALA A 477 56.80 -5.74 8.60
C ALA A 477 55.64 -5.65 9.60
N ARG A 478 55.92 -5.19 10.82
CA ARG A 478 54.90 -4.97 11.86
C ARG A 478 53.85 -3.94 11.43
N LEU A 479 54.29 -2.75 11.00
CA LEU A 479 53.39 -1.68 10.55
C LEU A 479 52.59 -2.07 9.30
N LYS A 480 53.20 -2.84 8.39
CA LYS A 480 52.53 -3.40 7.22
C LYS A 480 51.40 -4.34 7.65
N SER A 481 51.70 -5.31 8.51
CA SER A 481 50.72 -6.28 9.01
C SER A 481 49.61 -5.59 9.80
N GLN A 482 49.93 -4.59 10.61
CA GLN A 482 48.94 -3.81 11.35
C GLN A 482 48.00 -3.04 10.41
N PHE A 483 48.53 -2.42 9.36
CA PHE A 483 47.72 -1.75 8.34
C PHE A 483 46.78 -2.73 7.65
N GLU A 484 47.31 -3.87 7.16
CA GLU A 484 46.52 -4.90 6.48
C GLU A 484 45.42 -5.46 7.40
N SER A 485 45.72 -5.66 8.68
CA SER A 485 44.74 -6.12 9.68
C SER A 485 43.57 -5.16 9.87
N MET A 486 43.77 -3.85 9.72
CA MET A 486 42.70 -2.85 9.84
C MET A 486 42.01 -2.57 8.49
N TRP A 487 42.77 -2.59 7.40
CA TRP A 487 42.28 -2.27 6.06
C TRP A 487 41.42 -3.38 5.46
N ASN A 488 41.84 -4.65 5.59
CA ASN A 488 41.14 -5.76 4.93
C ASN A 488 39.67 -5.89 5.37
N PRO A 489 39.31 -5.79 6.66
CA PRO A 489 37.90 -5.81 7.08
C PRO A 489 37.07 -4.66 6.51
N ILE A 490 37.66 -3.45 6.42
CA ILE A 490 36.99 -2.28 5.83
C ILE A 490 36.74 -2.52 4.33
N LEU A 491 37.75 -3.02 3.61
CA LEU A 491 37.65 -3.31 2.19
C LEU A 491 36.60 -4.40 1.91
N GLU A 492 36.59 -5.47 2.69
CA GLU A 492 35.60 -6.55 2.57
C GLU A 492 34.17 -6.04 2.84
N LYS A 493 33.99 -5.21 3.87
CA LYS A 493 32.71 -4.52 4.12
C LYS A 493 32.28 -3.67 2.93
N ILE A 494 33.18 -2.87 2.35
CA ILE A 494 32.85 -2.05 1.17
C ILE A 494 32.49 -2.93 -0.04
N ASP A 495 33.27 -3.97 -0.31
CA ASP A 495 33.06 -4.86 -1.46
C ASP A 495 31.76 -5.66 -1.36
N SER A 496 31.45 -6.18 -0.17
CA SER A 496 30.17 -6.84 0.08
C SER A 496 28.99 -5.91 -0.15
N LYS A 497 29.07 -4.65 0.29
CA LYS A 497 28.02 -3.63 0.09
C LYS A 497 27.87 -3.21 -1.36
N ILE A 498 28.97 -3.03 -2.10
CA ILE A 498 28.95 -2.77 -3.55
C ILE A 498 28.27 -3.93 -4.27
N LYS A 499 28.63 -5.18 -3.95
CA LYS A 499 28.04 -6.36 -4.56
C LYS A 499 26.54 -6.46 -4.27
N ALA A 500 26.12 -6.25 -3.03
CA ALA A 500 24.72 -6.25 -2.64
C ALA A 500 23.92 -5.17 -3.39
N LEU A 501 24.43 -3.93 -3.43
CA LEU A 501 23.79 -2.81 -4.13
C LEU A 501 23.65 -3.04 -5.64
N ARG A 502 24.64 -3.68 -6.28
CA ARG A 502 24.55 -4.05 -7.70
C ARG A 502 23.45 -5.06 -7.95
N VAL A 503 23.35 -6.09 -7.12
CA VAL A 503 22.28 -7.09 -7.20
C VAL A 503 20.91 -6.44 -6.96
N GLU A 504 20.78 -5.58 -5.95
CA GLU A 504 19.54 -4.82 -5.70
C GLU A 504 19.15 -3.95 -6.90
N PHE A 505 20.11 -3.25 -7.51
CA PHE A 505 19.88 -2.41 -8.68
C PHE A 505 19.47 -3.23 -9.91
N GLU A 506 20.14 -4.36 -10.17
CA GLU A 506 19.80 -5.29 -11.26
C GLU A 506 18.40 -5.89 -11.07
N ASN A 507 18.05 -6.29 -9.84
CA ASN A 507 16.71 -6.80 -9.53
C ASN A 507 15.64 -5.72 -9.74
N LEU A 508 15.92 -4.47 -9.33
CA LEU A 508 15.02 -3.35 -9.57
C LEU A 508 14.84 -3.11 -11.08
N GLU A 509 15.92 -3.16 -11.85
CA GLU A 509 15.90 -2.98 -13.31
C GLU A 509 15.11 -4.09 -14.02
N GLN A 510 15.30 -5.35 -13.60
CA GLN A 510 14.53 -6.48 -14.10
C GLN A 510 13.05 -6.35 -13.77
N GLY A 511 12.72 -5.97 -12.52
CA GLY A 511 11.35 -5.72 -12.10
C GLY A 511 10.69 -4.60 -12.91
N TYR A 512 11.42 -3.52 -13.18
CA TYR A 512 10.96 -2.42 -14.04
C TYR A 512 10.71 -2.86 -15.48
N LYS A 513 11.63 -3.64 -16.08
CA LYS A 513 11.47 -4.14 -17.46
C LYS A 513 10.37 -5.19 -17.61
N SER A 514 10.06 -5.93 -16.54
CA SER A 514 9.02 -6.97 -16.54
C SER A 514 7.59 -6.43 -16.43
N ASN A 515 7.42 -5.17 -16.01
CA ASN A 515 6.13 -4.52 -15.74
C ASN A 515 5.79 -3.44 -16.76
#